data_AF-A0A8I6Z554-F1
#
_entry.id   AF-A0A8I6Z554-F1
#
_cell.length_a   1.000
_cell.length_b   1.000
_cell.length_c   1.000
_cell.angle_alpha   90.00
_cell.angle_beta   90.00
_cell.angle_gamma   90.00
#
_symmetry.space_group_name_H-M   'P 1'
#
loop_
_entity.id
_entity.type
_entity.pdbx_description
1 polymer ?
#
loop_
_entity_poly.entity_id
_entity_poly.type
_entity_poly.pdbx_seq_one_letter_code
_entity_poly.pdbx_strand_id
1 'polypeptide(L)'
;METQREPTNAGEPAGGGGEVLEHARPAPAPAPATAAPPAPATATATASPAAPPASATDRDAVLAKVEMERKLSMVKAWEENQKSKADNRAEHKMSSILSWENTKKAAVEAKLRTREEKLEKKKAEYAEKMRNRVAMIHKEAEEQRAAVEAMRQEEMIKCQEMAAKHRSKGTTPKKKFLTCFG
;
A
#
# COMPACT_ATOMS: atom_id res chain seq x y z
N MET A 1 7.89 47.03 -17.35
CA MET A 1 6.97 45.92 -17.64
C MET A 1 7.83 44.76 -18.11
N GLU A 2 8.38 44.02 -17.16
CA GLU A 2 9.34 42.95 -17.43
C GLU A 2 8.73 41.62 -17.05
N THR A 3 8.43 40.86 -18.10
CA THR A 3 7.94 39.49 -18.08
C THR A 3 9.10 38.58 -17.69
N GLN A 4 9.09 38.05 -16.47
CA GLN A 4 10.06 37.03 -16.07
C GLN A 4 9.60 35.63 -16.45
N ARG A 5 10.53 34.91 -17.07
CA ARG A 5 10.45 33.59 -17.67
C ARG A 5 10.44 32.50 -16.61
N GLU A 6 9.72 31.42 -16.89
CA GLU A 6 9.81 30.17 -16.14
C GLU A 6 11.23 29.58 -16.19
N PRO A 7 11.73 29.00 -15.09
CA PRO A 7 12.85 28.08 -15.16
C PRO A 7 12.37 26.64 -15.32
N THR A 8 12.62 26.07 -16.49
CA THR A 8 12.71 24.61 -16.67
C THR A 8 13.96 24.11 -15.94
N ASN A 9 13.82 23.14 -15.04
CA ASN A 9 14.97 22.44 -14.47
C ASN A 9 14.80 20.92 -14.63
N ALA A 10 15.66 20.36 -15.47
CA ALA A 10 15.94 18.94 -15.57
C ALA A 10 16.87 18.53 -14.41
N GLY A 11 16.62 17.39 -13.80
CA GLY A 11 17.48 16.83 -12.77
C GLY A 11 16.99 15.47 -12.28
N GLU A 12 17.46 14.41 -12.93
CA GLU A 12 17.72 13.13 -12.28
C GLU A 12 19.00 13.27 -11.42
N PRO A 13 19.18 12.55 -10.30
CA PRO A 13 19.58 11.14 -10.42
C PRO A 13 19.07 10.16 -9.34
N ALA A 14 19.10 8.89 -9.77
CA ALA A 14 19.23 7.60 -9.08
C ALA A 14 19.36 7.50 -7.54
N GLY A 15 18.63 6.52 -6.98
CA GLY A 15 19.24 5.48 -6.13
C GLY A 15 18.64 5.22 -4.74
N GLY A 16 17.98 4.07 -4.57
CA GLY A 16 18.26 3.17 -3.43
C GLY A 16 17.18 2.92 -2.36
N GLY A 17 16.60 1.70 -2.41
CA GLY A 17 16.07 0.91 -1.27
C GLY A 17 14.59 1.15 -0.93
N GLY A 18 13.72 0.16 -0.75
CA GLY A 18 13.82 -1.30 -0.74
C GLY A 18 12.41 -1.88 -0.49
N GLU A 19 12.32 -3.21 -0.53
CA GLU A 19 11.16 -4.05 -0.23
C GLU A 19 10.20 -4.36 -1.41
N VAL A 20 10.60 -5.37 -2.18
CA VAL A 20 9.77 -6.06 -3.18
C VAL A 20 8.95 -7.15 -2.48
N LEU A 21 7.63 -6.97 -2.47
CA LEU A 21 6.68 -8.01 -2.10
C LEU A 21 6.61 -9.05 -3.24
N GLU A 22 7.07 -10.25 -2.94
CA GLU A 22 7.06 -11.42 -3.82
C GLU A 22 5.65 -11.72 -4.34
N HIS A 23 5.44 -11.59 -5.66
CA HIS A 23 4.30 -12.18 -6.36
C HIS A 23 4.82 -12.98 -7.55
N ALA A 24 4.52 -14.27 -7.52
CA ALA A 24 5.00 -15.30 -8.41
C ALA A 24 4.84 -14.95 -9.90
N ARG A 25 5.92 -15.15 -10.67
CA ARG A 25 5.88 -15.18 -12.14
C ARG A 25 5.01 -16.35 -12.61
N PRO A 26 4.16 -16.20 -13.64
CA PRO A 26 3.73 -17.35 -14.41
C PRO A 26 4.95 -17.93 -15.16
N ALA A 27 5.13 -19.24 -15.03
CA ALA A 27 6.22 -20.00 -15.65
C ALA A 27 6.22 -19.86 -17.19
N PRO A 28 7.40 -19.93 -17.85
CA PRO A 28 7.46 -19.96 -19.31
C PRO A 28 6.83 -21.25 -19.84
N ALA A 29 6.03 -21.12 -20.89
CA ALA A 29 5.45 -22.23 -21.64
C ALA A 29 6.54 -23.19 -22.16
N PRO A 30 6.35 -24.52 -22.14
CA PRO A 30 7.31 -25.46 -22.68
C PRO A 30 7.35 -25.41 -24.21
N ALA A 31 8.57 -25.29 -24.76
CA ALA A 31 8.89 -25.45 -26.18
C ALA A 31 8.51 -26.87 -26.69
N PRO A 32 8.26 -27.05 -28.00
CA PRO A 32 7.79 -28.32 -28.55
C PRO A 32 8.89 -29.38 -28.49
N ALA A 33 8.64 -30.46 -27.76
CA ALA A 33 9.51 -31.63 -27.74
C ALA A 33 9.37 -32.39 -29.08
N THR A 34 10.45 -32.38 -29.85
CA THR A 34 10.68 -33.28 -30.98
C THR A 34 10.77 -34.72 -30.46
N ALA A 35 9.68 -35.48 -30.57
CA ALA A 35 9.69 -36.93 -30.31
C ALA A 35 9.61 -37.67 -31.65
N ALA A 36 10.73 -38.26 -32.06
CA ALA A 36 10.77 -39.26 -33.12
C ALA A 36 9.95 -40.51 -32.71
N PRO A 37 9.20 -41.16 -33.61
CA PRO A 37 8.48 -42.39 -33.28
C PRO A 37 9.42 -43.61 -33.28
N PRO A 38 9.25 -44.57 -32.35
CA PRO A 38 9.94 -45.85 -32.40
C PRO A 38 9.17 -46.85 -33.30
N ALA A 39 9.88 -47.46 -34.23
CA ALA A 39 9.58 -48.80 -34.76
C ALA A 39 10.50 -49.81 -34.04
N PRO A 40 10.35 -51.15 -34.15
CA PRO A 40 9.33 -51.95 -34.84
C PRO A 40 8.75 -53.12 -34.01
N ALA A 41 7.58 -53.66 -34.37
CA ALA A 41 7.27 -55.09 -34.16
C ALA A 41 6.18 -55.56 -35.11
N THR A 42 6.55 -56.58 -35.88
CA THR A 42 5.79 -57.41 -36.80
C THR A 42 4.46 -57.92 -36.23
N ALA A 43 3.37 -57.67 -36.96
CA ALA A 43 2.13 -58.43 -36.87
C ALA A 43 1.68 -58.83 -38.29
N THR A 44 1.98 -60.09 -38.60
CA THR A 44 1.20 -61.04 -39.40
C THR A 44 0.38 -60.51 -40.58
N ALA A 45 0.93 -60.70 -41.78
CA ALA A 45 0.15 -60.78 -43.00
C ALA A 45 -0.88 -61.92 -42.87
N THR A 46 -2.17 -61.55 -42.79
CA THR A 46 -3.27 -62.49 -43.06
C THR A 46 -3.88 -62.05 -44.37
N ALA A 47 -3.65 -62.87 -45.40
CA ALA A 47 -4.25 -62.69 -46.71
C ALA A 47 -5.71 -63.15 -46.72
N SER A 48 -6.52 -62.47 -47.54
CA SER A 48 -7.73 -62.94 -48.25
C SER A 48 -9.11 -62.48 -47.69
N PRO A 49 -10.16 -62.31 -48.54
CA PRO A 49 -10.20 -62.22 -50.00
C PRO A 49 -10.59 -60.82 -50.51
N ALA A 50 -10.41 -60.60 -51.82
CA ALA A 50 -10.80 -59.38 -52.52
C ALA A 50 -12.26 -58.98 -52.26
N ALA A 51 -12.46 -57.81 -51.66
CA ALA A 51 -13.71 -57.08 -51.76
C ALA A 51 -13.88 -56.60 -53.23
N PRO A 52 -15.10 -56.60 -53.78
CA PRO A 52 -15.33 -56.14 -55.15
C PRO A 52 -14.86 -54.68 -55.30
N PRO A 53 -14.50 -54.22 -56.51
CA PRO A 53 -14.17 -52.81 -56.70
C PRO A 53 -15.42 -52.01 -56.31
N ALA A 54 -15.38 -51.31 -55.18
CA ALA A 54 -16.37 -50.28 -54.86
C ALA A 54 -16.49 -49.41 -56.13
N SER A 55 -17.68 -49.42 -56.73
CA SER A 55 -17.93 -48.75 -58.00
C SER A 55 -17.45 -47.31 -57.89
N ALA A 56 -16.83 -46.76 -58.93
CA ALA A 56 -16.28 -45.40 -58.93
C ALA A 56 -17.23 -44.34 -58.31
N THR A 57 -18.53 -44.52 -58.50
CA THR A 57 -19.63 -43.72 -57.93
C THR A 57 -19.61 -43.62 -56.39
N ASP A 58 -19.21 -44.66 -55.66
CA ASP A 58 -19.15 -44.63 -54.18
C ASP A 58 -17.95 -43.84 -53.68
N ARG A 59 -16.81 -43.91 -54.39
CA ARG A 59 -15.65 -43.05 -54.10
C ARG A 59 -15.96 -41.58 -54.35
N ASP A 60 -16.65 -41.28 -55.45
CA ASP A 60 -17.04 -39.91 -55.78
C ASP A 60 -18.03 -39.35 -54.74
N ALA A 61 -18.95 -40.18 -54.23
CA ALA A 61 -19.85 -39.80 -53.14
C ALA A 61 -19.11 -39.54 -51.82
N VAL A 62 -18.08 -40.34 -51.50
CA VAL A 62 -17.22 -40.11 -50.32
C VAL A 62 -16.38 -38.83 -50.48
N LEU A 63 -15.80 -38.59 -51.66
CA LEU A 63 -15.05 -37.37 -51.94
C LEU A 63 -15.92 -36.12 -51.85
N ALA A 64 -17.15 -36.16 -52.38
CA ALA A 64 -18.09 -35.05 -52.27
C ALA A 64 -18.46 -34.73 -50.81
N LYS A 65 -18.59 -35.75 -49.94
CA LYS A 65 -18.82 -35.57 -48.49
C LYS A 65 -17.60 -34.92 -47.83
N VAL A 66 -16.40 -35.41 -48.10
CA VAL A 66 -15.15 -34.84 -47.55
C VAL A 66 -14.96 -33.40 -48.01
N GLU A 67 -15.27 -33.08 -49.26
CA GLU A 67 -15.23 -31.70 -49.76
C GLU A 67 -16.26 -30.80 -49.09
N MET A 68 -17.47 -31.31 -48.83
CA MET A 68 -18.51 -30.58 -48.09
C MET A 68 -18.07 -30.33 -46.65
N GLU A 69 -17.54 -31.33 -45.95
CA GLU A 69 -16.99 -31.21 -44.60
C GLU A 69 -15.83 -30.19 -44.56
N ARG A 70 -14.94 -30.22 -45.56
CA ARG A 70 -13.86 -29.24 -45.71
C ARG A 70 -14.41 -27.82 -45.85
N LYS A 71 -15.43 -27.61 -46.68
CA LYS A 71 -16.08 -26.30 -46.86
C LYS A 71 -16.73 -25.82 -45.56
N LEU A 72 -17.48 -26.68 -44.88
CA LEU A 72 -18.11 -26.36 -43.59
C LEU A 72 -17.09 -26.00 -42.52
N SER A 73 -15.99 -26.75 -42.43
CA SER A 73 -14.88 -26.46 -41.53
C SER A 73 -14.26 -25.08 -41.81
N MET A 74 -14.03 -24.75 -43.08
CA MET A 74 -13.49 -23.44 -43.47
C MET A 74 -14.43 -22.28 -43.16
N VAL A 75 -15.74 -22.45 -43.39
CA VAL A 75 -16.76 -21.46 -43.02
C VAL A 75 -16.80 -21.25 -41.51
N LYS A 76 -16.78 -22.34 -40.73
CA LYS A 76 -16.76 -22.28 -39.26
C LYS A 76 -15.51 -21.59 -38.74
N ALA A 77 -14.32 -21.90 -39.28
CA ALA A 77 -13.07 -21.25 -38.89
C ALA A 77 -13.08 -19.75 -39.22
N TRP A 78 -13.66 -19.38 -40.37
CA TRP A 78 -13.83 -17.97 -40.74
C TRP A 78 -14.81 -17.25 -39.81
N GLU A 79 -15.96 -17.86 -39.49
CA GLU A 79 -16.94 -17.32 -38.55
C GLU A 79 -16.30 -17.07 -37.19
N GLU A 80 -15.57 -18.05 -36.65
CA GLU A 80 -14.88 -17.94 -35.37
C GLU A 80 -13.82 -16.83 -35.40
N ASN A 81 -13.06 -16.69 -36.49
CA ASN A 81 -12.12 -15.59 -36.66
C ASN A 81 -12.81 -14.22 -36.64
N GLN A 82 -13.99 -14.10 -37.25
CA GLN A 82 -14.77 -12.87 -37.26
C GLN A 82 -15.38 -12.55 -35.90
N LYS A 83 -15.84 -13.55 -35.15
CA LYS A 83 -16.27 -13.42 -33.75
C LYS A 83 -15.14 -12.95 -32.86
N SER A 84 -14.00 -13.64 -32.88
CA SER A 84 -12.81 -13.26 -32.10
C SER A 84 -12.34 -11.84 -32.41
N LYS A 85 -12.39 -11.39 -33.67
CA LYS A 85 -12.11 -9.99 -34.01
C LYS A 85 -13.10 -9.00 -33.39
N ALA A 86 -14.38 -9.35 -33.30
CA ALA A 86 -15.39 -8.52 -32.65
C ALA A 86 -15.17 -8.46 -31.14
N ASP A 87 -14.90 -9.59 -30.51
CA ASP A 87 -14.66 -9.71 -29.07
C ASP A 87 -13.42 -8.94 -28.66
N ASN A 88 -12.28 -9.11 -29.35
CA ASN A 88 -11.05 -8.37 -29.06
C ASN A 88 -11.26 -6.84 -29.14
N ARG A 89 -12.09 -6.36 -30.08
CA ARG A 89 -12.42 -4.92 -30.16
C ARG A 89 -13.27 -4.47 -28.98
N ALA A 90 -14.22 -5.31 -28.53
CA ALA A 90 -15.05 -5.02 -27.37
C ALA A 90 -14.22 -5.03 -26.08
N GLU A 91 -13.37 -6.03 -25.88
CA GLU A 91 -12.47 -6.16 -24.74
C GLU A 91 -11.50 -4.99 -24.62
N HIS A 92 -10.92 -4.54 -25.74
CA HIS A 92 -10.05 -3.37 -25.76
C HIS A 92 -10.80 -2.11 -25.29
N LYS A 93 -12.02 -1.88 -25.81
CA LYS A 93 -12.86 -0.75 -25.38
C LYS A 93 -13.23 -0.86 -23.91
N MET A 94 -13.61 -2.05 -23.44
CA MET A 94 -13.96 -2.29 -22.05
C MET A 94 -12.78 -2.02 -21.12
N SER A 95 -11.59 -2.51 -21.49
CA SER A 95 -10.34 -2.28 -20.75
C SER A 95 -9.99 -0.79 -20.68
N SER A 96 -10.20 -0.04 -21.78
CA SER A 96 -10.01 1.41 -21.80
C SER A 96 -10.98 2.14 -20.86
N ILE A 97 -12.26 1.74 -20.85
CA ILE A 97 -13.27 2.30 -19.94
C ILE A 97 -12.90 2.01 -18.48
N LEU A 98 -12.58 0.76 -18.15
CA LEU A 98 -12.20 0.35 -16.79
C LEU A 98 -10.96 1.10 -16.29
N SER A 99 -9.94 1.26 -17.14
CA SER A 99 -8.73 2.03 -16.80
C SER A 99 -9.06 3.50 -16.51
N TRP A 100 -9.89 4.11 -17.34
CA TRP A 100 -10.32 5.49 -17.16
C TRP A 100 -11.14 5.66 -15.87
N GLU A 101 -12.10 4.78 -15.61
CA GLU A 101 -12.89 4.76 -14.38
C GLU A 101 -12.01 4.62 -13.15
N ASN A 102 -11.05 3.69 -13.18
CA ASN A 102 -10.13 3.48 -12.07
C ASN A 102 -9.30 4.73 -11.80
N THR A 103 -8.84 5.41 -12.85
CA THR A 103 -8.08 6.66 -12.72
C THR A 103 -8.95 7.77 -12.12
N LYS A 104 -10.23 7.88 -12.51
CA LYS A 104 -11.16 8.85 -11.94
C LYS A 104 -11.48 8.55 -10.49
N LYS A 105 -11.72 7.28 -10.13
CA LYS A 105 -11.94 6.84 -8.74
C LYS A 105 -10.73 7.17 -7.87
N ALA A 106 -9.53 6.75 -8.29
CA ALA A 106 -8.29 7.03 -7.57
C ALA A 106 -8.05 8.54 -7.37
N ALA A 107 -8.37 9.38 -8.37
CA ALA A 107 -8.25 10.83 -8.25
C ALA A 107 -9.20 11.43 -7.20
N VAL A 108 -10.42 10.89 -7.05
CA VAL A 108 -11.38 11.32 -6.02
C VAL A 108 -10.95 10.83 -4.64
N GLU A 109 -10.52 9.57 -4.53
CA GLU A 109 -10.03 8.98 -3.28
C GLU A 109 -8.77 9.69 -2.77
N ALA A 110 -7.86 10.09 -3.66
CA ALA A 110 -6.69 10.88 -3.30
C ALA A 110 -7.09 12.23 -2.66
N LYS A 111 -8.10 12.91 -3.21
CA LYS A 111 -8.62 14.17 -2.63
C LYS A 111 -9.22 13.95 -1.24
N LEU A 112 -9.90 12.83 -1.03
CA LEU A 112 -10.44 12.46 0.28
C LEU A 112 -9.30 12.23 1.29
N ARG A 113 -8.32 11.40 0.94
CA ARG A 113 -7.13 11.13 1.76
C ARG A 113 -6.39 12.41 2.15
N THR A 114 -6.18 13.34 1.22
CA THR A 114 -5.53 14.64 1.53
C THR A 114 -6.34 15.46 2.55
N ARG A 115 -7.67 15.41 2.49
CA ARG A 115 -8.52 16.13 3.45
C ARG A 115 -8.46 15.46 4.83
N GLU A 116 -8.50 14.14 4.88
CA GLU A 116 -8.38 13.36 6.12
C GLU A 116 -7.03 13.62 6.80
N GLU A 117 -5.93 13.60 6.05
CA GLU A 117 -4.59 13.91 6.58
C GLU A 117 -4.51 15.32 7.17
N LYS A 118 -5.10 16.32 6.49
CA LYS A 118 -5.17 17.70 7.00
C LYS A 118 -5.98 17.80 8.29
N LEU A 119 -7.06 17.03 8.41
CA LEU A 119 -7.86 16.99 9.63
C LEU A 119 -7.10 16.33 10.78
N GLU A 120 -6.39 15.23 10.50
CA GLU A 120 -5.63 14.51 11.51
C GLU A 120 -4.45 15.35 12.03
N LYS A 121 -3.74 16.06 11.13
CA LYS A 121 -2.70 17.04 11.53
C LYS A 121 -3.26 18.11 12.47
N LYS A 122 -4.40 18.72 12.11
CA LYS A 122 -5.05 19.73 12.96
C LYS A 122 -5.48 19.19 14.33
N LYS A 123 -5.98 17.95 14.38
CA LYS A 123 -6.32 17.29 15.64
C LYS A 123 -5.07 17.06 16.50
N ALA A 124 -3.99 16.57 15.91
CA ALA A 124 -2.73 16.34 16.60
C ALA A 124 -2.14 17.66 17.16
N GLU A 125 -2.07 18.71 16.34
CA GLU A 125 -1.61 20.04 16.75
C GLU A 125 -2.45 20.60 17.91
N TYR A 126 -3.78 20.46 17.84
CA TYR A 126 -4.65 20.94 18.90
C TYR A 126 -4.46 20.13 20.19
N ALA A 127 -4.36 18.80 20.08
CA ALA A 127 -4.10 17.94 21.22
C ALA A 127 -2.75 18.27 21.88
N GLU A 128 -1.70 18.57 21.10
CA GLU A 128 -0.41 19.03 21.62
C GLU A 128 -0.53 20.37 22.36
N LYS A 129 -1.21 21.36 21.78
CA LYS A 129 -1.47 22.65 22.45
C LYS A 129 -2.15 22.48 23.80
N MET A 130 -3.13 21.57 23.88
CA MET A 130 -3.80 21.27 25.14
C MET A 130 -2.86 20.60 26.15
N ARG A 131 -2.04 19.64 25.72
CA ARG A 131 -1.02 19.03 26.59
C ARG A 131 0.00 20.05 27.09
N ASN A 132 0.46 20.94 26.22
CA ASN A 132 1.38 22.01 26.59
C ASN A 132 0.75 22.98 27.59
N ARG A 133 -0.55 23.30 27.45
CA ARG A 133 -1.24 24.15 28.43
C ARG A 133 -1.35 23.47 29.79
N VAL A 134 -1.64 22.18 29.82
CA VAL A 134 -1.65 21.38 31.06
C VAL A 134 -0.26 21.37 31.70
N ALA A 135 0.79 21.14 30.91
CA ALA A 135 2.17 21.15 31.40
C ALA A 135 2.57 22.52 31.98
N MET A 136 2.19 23.62 31.33
CA MET A 136 2.41 24.98 31.82
C MET A 136 1.75 25.20 33.20
N ILE A 137 0.50 24.80 33.35
CA ILE A 137 -0.22 24.92 34.63
C ILE A 137 0.47 24.10 35.72
N HIS A 138 0.89 22.89 35.39
CA HIS A 138 1.61 22.04 36.33
C HIS A 138 2.95 22.67 36.77
N LYS A 139 3.73 23.16 35.81
CA LYS A 139 5.00 23.85 36.06
C LYS A 139 4.80 25.08 36.96
N GLU A 140 3.81 25.91 36.65
CA GLU A 140 3.49 27.10 37.47
C GLU A 140 3.10 26.69 38.90
N ALA A 141 2.31 25.65 39.07
CA ALA A 141 1.96 25.13 40.40
C ALA A 141 3.17 24.59 41.16
N GLU A 142 4.10 23.92 40.48
CA GLU A 142 5.34 23.42 41.09
C GLU A 142 6.29 24.56 41.48
N GLU A 143 6.41 25.61 40.65
CA GLU A 143 7.18 26.82 40.96
C GLU A 143 6.64 27.50 42.23
N GLN A 144 5.30 27.60 42.37
CA GLN A 144 4.68 28.15 43.58
C GLN A 144 4.94 27.28 44.82
N ARG A 145 4.85 25.95 44.69
CA ARG A 145 5.18 25.03 45.78
C ARG A 145 6.64 25.16 46.21
N ALA A 146 7.56 25.24 45.26
CA ALA A 146 8.98 25.42 45.52
C ALA A 146 9.26 26.77 46.21
N ALA A 147 8.59 27.85 45.80
CA ALA A 147 8.71 29.16 46.44
C ALA A 147 8.25 29.15 47.90
N VAL A 148 7.11 28.51 48.19
CA VAL A 148 6.60 28.35 49.55
C VAL A 148 7.56 27.52 50.41
N GLU A 149 8.12 26.43 49.87
CA GLU A 149 9.09 25.62 50.61
C GLU A 149 10.39 26.40 50.86
N ALA A 150 10.88 27.18 49.89
CA ALA A 150 12.04 28.04 50.08
C ALA A 150 11.83 29.08 51.19
N MET A 151 10.67 29.73 51.23
CA MET A 151 10.29 30.66 52.31
C MET A 151 10.27 29.95 53.68
N ARG A 152 9.65 28.78 53.77
CA ARG A 152 9.63 27.97 54.99
C ARG A 152 11.04 27.64 55.48
N GLN A 153 11.93 27.22 54.58
CA GLN A 153 13.32 26.90 54.93
C GLN A 153 14.09 28.15 55.37
N GLU A 154 13.87 29.30 54.72
CA GLU A 154 14.47 30.57 55.12
C GLU A 154 14.04 30.99 56.54
N GLU A 155 12.74 30.89 56.85
CA GLU A 155 12.21 31.15 58.20
C GLU A 155 12.81 30.21 59.24
N MET A 156 12.93 28.91 58.90
CA MET A 156 13.57 27.93 59.77
C MET A 156 15.03 28.30 60.07
N ILE A 157 15.80 28.69 59.06
CA ILE A 157 17.20 29.13 59.22
C ILE A 157 17.26 30.39 60.09
N LYS A 158 16.40 31.40 59.84
CA LYS A 158 16.33 32.62 60.68
C LYS A 158 16.03 32.28 62.15
N CYS A 159 15.08 31.37 62.41
CA CYS A 159 14.79 30.90 63.76
C CYS A 159 16.00 30.22 64.41
N GLN A 160 16.71 29.36 63.66
CA GLN A 160 17.92 28.67 64.14
C GLN A 160 19.05 29.66 64.44
N GLU A 161 19.29 30.65 63.57
CA GLU A 161 20.26 31.71 63.80
C GLU A 161 19.93 32.54 65.04
N MET A 162 18.66 32.91 65.21
CA MET A 162 18.21 33.66 66.38
C MET A 162 18.39 32.85 67.67
N ALA A 163 18.05 31.57 67.64
CA ALA A 163 18.30 30.67 68.76
C ALA A 163 19.80 30.55 69.07
N ALA A 164 20.66 30.44 68.05
CA ALA A 164 22.12 30.40 68.22
C ALA A 164 22.67 31.70 68.82
N LYS A 165 22.18 32.87 68.37
CA LYS A 165 22.54 34.19 68.94
C LYS A 165 22.17 34.30 70.41
N HIS A 166 21.01 33.78 70.81
CA HIS A 166 20.58 33.76 72.21
C HIS A 166 21.43 32.82 73.07
N ARG A 167 21.75 31.62 72.54
CA ARG A 167 22.65 30.66 73.19
C ARG A 167 24.06 31.22 73.41
N SER A 168 24.63 31.92 72.41
CA SER A 168 25.98 32.48 72.53
C SER A 168 26.06 33.69 73.47
N LYS A 169 25.03 34.53 73.51
CA LYS A 169 24.97 35.72 74.39
C LYS A 169 24.45 35.43 75.80
N GLY A 170 23.97 34.23 76.08
CA GLY A 170 23.36 33.88 77.38
C GLY A 170 22.05 34.61 77.67
N THR A 171 21.34 35.07 76.63
CA THR A 171 20.08 35.84 76.78
C THR A 171 18.88 34.98 76.43
N THR A 172 17.77 35.13 77.15
CA THR A 172 16.53 34.41 76.87
C THR A 172 15.66 35.20 75.88
N PRO A 173 15.04 34.58 74.87
CA PRO A 173 14.11 35.26 73.97
C PRO A 173 12.95 35.92 74.74
N LYS A 174 12.44 37.05 74.24
CA LYS A 174 11.38 37.80 74.94
C LYS A 174 10.08 36.97 75.01
N LYS A 175 9.38 37.02 76.15
CA LYS A 175 8.16 36.22 76.46
C LYS A 175 7.08 36.19 75.36
N LYS A 176 6.94 37.28 74.59
CA LYS A 176 6.00 37.38 73.45
C LYS A 176 6.32 36.44 72.28
N PHE A 177 7.54 35.91 72.19
CA PHE A 177 7.98 34.96 71.18
C PHE A 177 8.04 33.51 71.70
N LEU A 178 7.68 33.27 72.98
CA LEU A 178 7.65 31.93 73.59
C LEU A 178 6.23 31.33 73.65
N THR A 179 5.19 32.08 73.29
CA THR A 179 3.82 31.59 73.28
C THR A 179 3.54 30.84 71.98
N CYS A 180 3.87 29.55 71.96
CA CYS A 180 3.35 28.58 71.00
C CYS A 180 2.23 27.78 71.69
N PHE A 181 1.10 27.60 70.99
CA PHE A 181 -0.20 27.06 71.43
C PHE A 181 -1.15 28.05 72.12
N GLY A 182 -2.07 28.58 71.31
CA GLY A 182 -3.41 29.01 71.68
C GLY A 182 -4.35 28.49 70.60
#